data_AF-A0A520IYR1-F1
#
_entry.id   AF-A0A520IYR1-F1
#
_cell.length_a   1.000
_cell.length_b   1.000
_cell.length_c   1.000
_cell.angle_alpha   90.00
_cell.angle_beta   90.00
_cell.angle_gamma   90.00
#
_symmetry.space_group_name_H-M   'P 1'
#
loop_
_entity.id
_entity.type
_entity.pdbx_description
1 polymer ?
#
loop_
_entity_poly.entity_id
_entity_poly.type
_entity_poly.pdbx_seq_one_letter_code
_entity_poly.pdbx_strand_id
1 'polypeptide(L)'
;MQISNNNIACLFDLDGVLVDTAVYHYQAWKALANSLGFDFTKEQNEHLKGVNRMRSLELILEWGGVEKTPAEREVLASVKNDNYVSMISKMTADEVLPGSVE
;
A
#
# COMPACT_ATOMS: atom_id res chain seq x y z
N MET A 1 45.31 -6.73 19.00
CA MET A 1 44.16 -7.19 18.21
C MET A 1 43.19 -6.03 18.09
N GLN A 2 42.97 -5.51 16.89
CA GLN A 2 41.96 -4.49 16.65
C GLN A 2 40.98 -5.08 15.62
N ILE A 3 39.83 -5.55 16.11
CA ILE A 3 38.72 -5.93 15.24
C ILE A 3 37.93 -4.65 15.01
N SER A 4 38.25 -3.91 13.97
CA SER A 4 37.39 -2.83 13.48
C SER A 4 36.39 -3.43 12.50
N ASN A 5 35.35 -4.10 13.03
CA ASN A 5 34.18 -4.47 12.24
C ASN A 5 33.26 -3.26 12.18
N ASN A 6 33.56 -2.31 11.31
CA ASN A 6 32.69 -1.17 11.06
C ASN A 6 31.65 -1.55 9.99
N ASN A 7 30.73 -2.44 10.36
CA ASN A 7 29.66 -2.84 9.46
C ASN A 7 28.57 -1.77 9.51
N ILE A 8 28.62 -0.84 8.56
CA ILE A 8 27.53 0.11 8.30
C ILE A 8 26.55 -0.56 7.35
N ALA A 9 25.28 -0.51 7.68
CA ALA A 9 24.19 -0.99 6.84
C ALA A 9 23.18 0.14 6.60
N CYS A 10 22.60 0.17 5.40
CA CYS A 10 21.48 1.02 5.05
C CYS A 10 20.21 0.18 4.99
N LEU A 11 19.13 0.64 5.62
CA LEU A 11 17.81 0.02 5.57
C LEU A 11 16.91 0.94 4.74
N PHE A 12 16.39 0.42 3.64
CA PHE A 12 15.50 1.15 2.76
C PHE A 12 14.06 0.68 2.95
N ASP A 13 13.15 1.64 3.00
CA ASP A 13 11.75 1.37 2.70
C ASP A 13 11.59 1.13 1.19
N LEU A 14 10.44 0.62 0.76
CA LEU A 14 10.15 0.37 -0.65
C LEU A 14 9.41 1.55 -1.28
N ASP A 15 8.25 1.86 -0.74
CA ASP A 15 7.25 2.75 -1.34
C ASP A 15 7.73 4.21 -1.26
N GLY A 16 7.91 4.85 -2.41
CA GLY A 16 8.41 6.23 -2.48
C GLY A 16 9.91 6.38 -2.18
N VAL A 17 10.63 5.28 -1.98
CA VAL A 17 12.10 5.27 -1.76
C VAL A 17 12.81 4.55 -2.91
N LEU A 18 12.39 3.34 -3.25
CA LEU A 18 12.96 2.58 -4.38
C LEU A 18 12.06 2.65 -5.62
N VAL A 19 10.74 2.64 -5.41
CA VAL A 19 9.71 2.62 -6.46
C VAL A 19 8.47 3.40 -6.02
N ASP A 20 7.67 3.92 -6.95
CA ASP A 20 6.38 4.53 -6.61
C ASP A 20 5.23 3.51 -6.73
N THR A 21 4.97 2.80 -5.64
CA THR A 21 3.83 1.87 -5.49
C THR A 21 2.60 2.51 -4.84
N ALA A 22 2.71 3.76 -4.36
CA ALA A 22 1.63 4.45 -3.66
C ALA A 22 0.41 4.64 -4.56
N VAL A 23 0.65 4.84 -5.87
CA VAL A 23 -0.40 4.91 -6.89
C VAL A 23 -1.23 3.61 -6.96
N TYR A 24 -0.61 2.44 -6.84
CA TYR A 24 -1.29 1.15 -6.89
C TYR A 24 -2.06 0.86 -5.61
N HIS A 25 -1.56 1.31 -4.45
CA HIS A 25 -2.32 1.28 -3.21
C HIS A 25 -3.61 2.09 -3.33
N TYR A 26 -3.51 3.32 -3.84
CA TYR A 26 -4.68 4.18 -4.07
C TYR A 26 -5.69 3.53 -5.01
N GLN A 27 -5.24 3.04 -6.17
CA GLN A 27 -6.11 2.39 -7.16
C GLN A 27 -6.81 1.15 -6.59
N ALA A 28 -6.08 0.31 -5.85
CA ALA A 28 -6.65 -0.90 -5.24
C ALA A 28 -7.71 -0.58 -4.18
N TRP A 29 -7.45 0.43 -3.33
CA TRP A 29 -8.43 0.88 -2.34
C TRP A 29 -9.63 1.58 -2.98
N LYS A 30 -9.41 2.39 -4.02
CA LYS A 30 -10.48 3.04 -4.77
C LYS A 30 -11.39 2.04 -5.46
N ALA A 31 -10.82 1.00 -6.07
CA ALA A 31 -11.59 -0.08 -6.66
C ALA A 31 -12.44 -0.82 -5.61
N LEU A 32 -11.88 -1.09 -4.41
CA LEU A 32 -12.63 -1.70 -3.32
C LEU A 32 -13.78 -0.80 -2.84
N ALA A 33 -13.51 0.47 -2.54
CA ALA A 33 -14.53 1.42 -2.10
C ALA A 33 -15.68 1.53 -3.11
N ASN A 34 -15.34 1.67 -4.41
CA ASN A 34 -16.34 1.75 -5.48
C ASN A 34 -17.20 0.48 -5.56
N SER A 35 -16.61 -0.70 -5.34
CA SER A 35 -17.36 -1.97 -5.28
C SER A 35 -18.32 -2.06 -4.09
N LEU A 36 -18.06 -1.30 -3.02
CA LEU A 36 -18.89 -1.19 -1.83
C LEU A 36 -19.91 -0.04 -1.92
N GLY A 37 -19.92 0.71 -3.04
CA GLY A 37 -20.93 1.73 -3.33
C GLY A 37 -20.56 3.16 -2.92
N PHE A 38 -19.30 3.45 -2.61
CA PHE A 38 -18.84 4.81 -2.30
C PHE A 38 -17.48 5.13 -2.94
N ASP A 39 -17.18 6.41 -3.17
CA ASP A 39 -15.89 6.81 -3.75
C ASP A 39 -14.82 6.98 -2.67
N PHE A 40 -13.56 6.82 -3.09
CA PHE A 40 -12.36 7.04 -2.28
C PHE A 40 -11.45 8.05 -2.96
N THR A 41 -11.13 9.10 -2.21
CA THR A 41 -10.42 10.30 -2.69
C THR A 41 -8.92 10.22 -2.44
N LYS A 42 -8.15 11.07 -3.13
CA LYS A 42 -6.70 11.14 -2.90
C LYS A 42 -6.39 11.72 -1.51
N GLU A 43 -7.21 12.66 -1.06
CA GLU A 43 -7.13 13.27 0.27
C GLU A 43 -7.29 12.21 1.37
N GLN A 44 -8.24 11.28 1.22
CA GLN A 44 -8.37 10.14 2.12
C GLN A 44 -7.18 9.18 2.05
N ASN A 45 -6.61 8.97 0.86
CA ASN A 45 -5.44 8.11 0.69
C ASN A 45 -4.19 8.64 1.41
N GLU A 46 -4.03 9.95 1.53
CA GLU A 46 -2.95 10.55 2.31
C GLU A 46 -3.01 10.12 3.79
N HIS A 47 -4.22 9.94 4.35
CA HIS A 47 -4.41 9.45 5.72
C HIS A 47 -4.04 7.97 5.90
N LEU A 48 -3.83 7.22 4.81
CA LEU A 48 -3.46 5.80 4.86
C LEU A 48 -1.94 5.55 4.76
N LYS A 49 -1.14 6.58 4.49
CA LYS A 49 0.33 6.44 4.39
C LYS A 49 0.92 5.95 5.71
N GLY A 50 1.70 4.87 5.65
CA GLY A 50 2.30 4.22 6.83
C GLY A 50 1.30 3.47 7.72
N VAL A 51 0.02 3.39 7.34
CA VAL A 51 -1.01 2.66 8.08
C VAL A 51 -1.03 1.20 7.62
N ASN A 52 -1.12 0.26 8.55
CA ASN A 52 -1.21 -1.16 8.20
C ASN A 52 -2.52 -1.48 7.46
N ARG A 53 -2.50 -2.54 6.63
CA ARG A 53 -3.60 -2.92 5.73
C ARG A 53 -4.96 -3.06 6.42
N MET A 54 -5.02 -3.72 7.56
CA MET A 54 -6.29 -3.96 8.25
C MET A 54 -6.84 -2.66 8.82
N ARG A 55 -5.98 -1.81 9.39
CA ARG A 55 -6.40 -0.49 9.86
C ARG A 55 -6.82 0.42 8.70
N SER A 56 -6.15 0.34 7.55
CA SER A 56 -6.58 1.06 6.35
C SER A 56 -7.97 0.62 5.88
N LEU A 57 -8.25 -0.68 5.87
CA LEU A 57 -9.57 -1.20 5.53
C LEU A 57 -10.64 -0.66 6.48
N GLU A 58 -10.37 -0.64 7.79
CA GLU A 58 -11.31 -0.10 8.78
C GLU A 58 -11.64 1.36 8.53
N LEU A 59 -10.63 2.21 8.28
CA LEU A 59 -10.84 3.62 7.96
C LEU A 59 -11.68 3.80 6.69
N ILE A 60 -11.40 3.00 5.65
CA ILE A 60 -12.17 3.04 4.40
C ILE A 60 -13.63 2.66 4.62
N LEU A 61 -13.88 1.60 5.40
CA LEU A 61 -15.23 1.18 5.76
C LEU A 61 -15.95 2.25 6.60
N GLU A 62 -15.25 2.88 7.54
CA GLU A 62 -15.76 3.98 8.36
C GLU A 62 -16.17 5.19 7.50
N TRP A 63 -15.33 5.60 6.55
CA TRP A 63 -15.65 6.70 5.62
C TRP A 63 -16.84 6.37 4.72
N GLY A 64 -17.01 5.10 4.34
CA GLY A 64 -18.15 4.63 3.55
C GLY A 64 -19.41 4.38 4.35
N GLY A 65 -19.36 4.42 5.69
CA GLY A 65 -20.47 4.02 6.56
C GLY A 65 -20.85 2.54 6.40
N VAL A 66 -19.90 1.68 6.04
CA VAL A 66 -20.13 0.25 5.77
C VAL A 66 -19.66 -0.59 6.95
N GLU A 67 -20.57 -1.33 7.57
CA GLU A 67 -20.22 -2.29 8.59
C GLU A 67 -19.92 -3.67 7.99
N LYS A 68 -18.83 -4.29 8.46
CA LYS A 68 -18.42 -5.64 8.09
C LYS A 68 -17.96 -6.43 9.29
N THR A 69 -18.33 -7.70 9.30
CA THR A 69 -17.83 -8.68 10.27
C THR A 69 -16.32 -8.89 10.09
N PRO A 70 -15.60 -9.40 11.11
CA PRO A 70 -14.18 -9.71 10.98
C PRO A 70 -13.86 -10.62 9.78
N ALA A 71 -14.66 -11.67 9.57
CA ALA A 71 -14.47 -12.59 8.44
C ALA A 71 -14.66 -11.91 7.08
N GLU A 72 -15.67 -11.04 6.93
CA GLU A 72 -15.83 -10.27 5.70
C GLU A 72 -14.68 -9.29 5.48
N ARG A 73 -14.14 -8.67 6.54
CA ARG A 73 -12.98 -7.78 6.44
C ARG A 73 -11.74 -8.50 5.93
N GLU A 74 -11.49 -9.73 6.39
CA GLU A 74 -10.39 -10.56 5.87
C GLU A 74 -10.56 -10.84 4.38
N VAL A 75 -11.77 -11.18 3.93
CA VAL A 75 -12.07 -11.38 2.51
C VAL A 75 -11.83 -10.09 1.72
N LEU A 76 -12.31 -8.94 2.19
CA LEU A 76 -12.11 -7.65 1.51
C LEU A 76 -10.62 -7.25 1.46
N ALA A 77 -9.88 -7.49 2.54
CA ALA A 77 -8.44 -7.27 2.57
C ALA A 77 -7.69 -8.16 1.56
N SER A 78 -8.12 -9.41 1.39
CA SER A 78 -7.59 -10.32 0.36
C SER A 78 -7.92 -9.82 -1.03
N VAL A 79 -9.17 -9.48 -1.32
CA VAL A 79 -9.60 -8.93 -2.63
C VAL A 79 -8.79 -7.70 -3.00
N LYS A 80 -8.61 -6.75 -2.06
CA LYS A 80 -7.75 -5.58 -2.29
C LYS A 80 -6.31 -6.00 -2.57
N ASN A 81 -5.78 -6.96 -1.82
CA ASN A 81 -4.39 -7.42 -1.97
C ASN A 81 -4.17 -8.08 -3.33
N ASP A 82 -5.10 -8.93 -3.78
CA ASP A 82 -4.99 -9.62 -5.06
C ASP A 82 -5.04 -8.62 -6.22
N ASN A 83 -5.92 -7.61 -6.12
CA ASN A 83 -5.95 -6.50 -7.06
C ASN A 83 -4.63 -5.71 -7.06
N TYR A 84 -4.08 -5.41 -5.88
CA TYR A 84 -2.78 -4.74 -5.73
C TYR A 84 -1.65 -5.55 -6.37
N VAL A 85 -1.55 -6.84 -6.05
CA VAL A 85 -0.54 -7.76 -6.62
C VAL A 85 -0.66 -7.83 -8.14
N SER A 86 -1.88 -7.90 -8.67
CA SER A 86 -2.13 -7.91 -10.12
C SER A 86 -1.62 -6.62 -10.80
N MET A 87 -1.73 -5.47 -10.14
CA MET A 87 -1.18 -4.21 -10.65
C MET A 87 0.34 -4.19 -10.59
N ILE A 88 0.94 -4.47 -9.43
CA ILE A 88 2.41 -4.41 -9.30
C ILE A 88 3.13 -5.50 -10.11
N SER A 89 2.46 -6.61 -10.43
CA SER A 89 3.02 -7.66 -11.29
C SER A 89 3.31 -7.22 -12.73
N LYS A 90 2.73 -6.09 -13.13
CA LYS A 90 2.92 -5.48 -14.45
C LYS A 90 3.95 -4.34 -14.42
N MET A 91 4.52 -4.05 -13.25
CA MET A 91 5.51 -3.00 -13.12
C MET A 91 6.74 -3.31 -13.96
N THR A 92 7.38 -2.26 -14.44
CA THR A 92 8.61 -2.35 -15.22
C THR A 92 9.74 -1.54 -14.58
N ALA A 93 10.96 -1.65 -15.11
CA ALA A 93 12.10 -0.90 -14.61
C ALA A 93 11.92 0.63 -14.72
N ASP A 94 11.00 1.10 -15.57
CA ASP A 94 10.69 2.52 -15.76
C ASP A 94 10.07 3.17 -14.52
N GLU A 95 9.61 2.37 -13.55
CA GLU A 95 8.98 2.84 -12.31
C GLU A 95 9.94 2.85 -11.11
N VAL A 96 11.22 2.52 -11.34
CA VAL A 96 12.29 2.72 -10.37
C VAL A 96 12.53 4.22 -10.20
N LEU A 97 12.66 4.67 -8.96
CA LEU A 97 12.86 6.09 -8.69
C LEU A 97 14.30 6.53 -9.08
N PRO A 98 14.48 7.79 -9.52
CA PRO A 98 15.81 8.31 -9.84
C PRO A 98 16.77 8.15 -8.66
N GLY A 99 17.95 7.58 -8.93
CA GLY A 99 18.98 7.34 -7.92
C GLY A 99 18.82 6.05 -7.10
N SER A 100 17.80 5.22 -7.33
CA SER A 100 17.63 3.96 -6.59
C SER A 100 18.53 2.82 -7.07
N VAL A 101 19.05 2.90 -8.31
CA VAL A 101 19.92 1.88 -8.95
C VAL A 101 21.35 2.36 -9.20
N GLU A 102 21.66 3.61 -8.89
CA GLU A 102 23.00 4.22 -9.00
C GLU A 102 23.82 3.99 -7.72
#